data_AF-A0A1N7H7W5-F1
#
_entry.id   AF-A0A1N7H7W5-F1
#
_cell.length_a   1.000
_cell.length_b   1.000
_cell.length_c   1.000
_cell.angle_alpha   90.00
_cell.angle_beta   90.00
_cell.angle_gamma   90.00
#
_symmetry.space_group_name_H-M   'P 1'
#
loop_
_entity.id
_entity.type
_entity.pdbx_description
1 polymer ?
#
loop_
_entity_poly.entity_id
_entity_poly.type
_entity_poly.pdbx_seq_one_letter_code
_entity_poly.pdbx_strand_id
1 'polypeptide(L)' 'MGDEHPLLQMRGIVKQFPGVRALDGVDLEVRAGEVHCLLG' A
#
# COMPACT_ATOMS: atom_id res chain seq x y z
N MET A 1 6.73 0.29 23.88
CA MET A 1 5.81 1.27 23.26
C MET A 1 6.00 1.04 21.78
N GLY A 2 5.07 0.33 21.13
CA GLY A 2 5.26 -0.10 19.74
C GLY A 2 5.45 1.11 18.83
N ASP A 3 6.39 1.00 17.89
CA ASP A 3 6.73 2.08 16.96
C ASP A 3 5.48 2.72 16.35
N GLU A 4 5.30 4.01 16.62
CA GLU A 4 4.12 4.79 16.21
C GLU A 4 4.07 5.00 14.68
N HIS A 5 5.19 4.73 14.00
CA HIS A 5 5.36 4.94 12.56
C HIS A 5 5.23 3.62 11.79
N PRO A 6 4.50 3.61 10.66
CA PRO A 6 4.42 2.42 9.81
C PRO A 6 5.81 2.02 9.30
N LEU A 7 6.06 0.72 9.26
CA LEU A 7 7.29 0.14 8.71
C LEU A 7 7.37 0.34 7.19
N LEU A 8 6.21 0.27 6.52
CA LEU A 8 6.05 0.61 5.10
C LEU A 8 4.85 1.54 4.96
N GLN A 9 5.05 2.65 4.26
CA GLN A 9 3.98 3.56 3.86
C GLN A 9 4.10 3.84 2.38
N MET A 10 3.00 3.66 1.67
CA MET A 10 2.86 3.96 0.25
C MET A 10 1.64 4.87 0.09
N ARG A 11 1.79 5.96 -0.67
CA ARG A 11 0.76 6.97 -0.87
C ARG A 11 0.48 7.17 -2.33
N GLY A 12 -0.79 7.27 -2.70
CA GLY A 12 -1.24 7.62 -4.05
C GLY A 12 -0.71 6.68 -5.13
N ILE A 13 -0.59 5.38 -4.84
CA ILE A 13 -0.08 4.40 -5.80
C ILE A 13 -0.95 4.42 -7.04
N VAL A 14 -0.30 4.68 -8.18
CA VAL A 14 -0.90 4.58 -9.51
C VAL A 14 -0.14 3.55 -10.31
N LYS A 15 -0.88 2.62 -10.93
CA LYS A 15 -0.31 1.64 -11.87
C LYS A 15 -1.07 1.73 -13.17
N GLN A 16 -0.35 1.96 -14.26
CA GLN A 16 -0.92 2.09 -15.60
C GLN A 16 -0.31 1.03 -16.52
N PHE A 17 -1.16 0.47 -17.37
CA PHE A 17 -0.84 -0.37 -18.51
C PHE A 17 -1.50 0.25 -19.75
N PRO A 18 -1.10 -0.12 -20.99
CA PRO A 18 -1.74 0.43 -22.18
C PRO A 18 -3.28 0.29 -22.13
N GLY A 19 -3.98 1.42 -22.17
CA GLY A 19 -5.44 1.47 -22.12
C GLY A 19 -6.11 1.26 -20.75
N VAL A 20 -5.36 0.97 -19.68
CA VAL A 20 -5.92 0.68 -18.35
C VAL A 20 -5.12 1.35 -17.23
N ARG A 21 -5.83 2.01 -16.32
CA ARG A 21 -5.31 2.40 -15.00
C ARG A 21 -5.67 1.32 -13.99
N ALA A 22 -4.73 0.42 -13.74
CA ALA A 22 -4.92 -0.74 -12.87
C ALA A 22 -4.97 -0.37 -11.38
N LEU A 23 -4.20 0.63 -10.94
CA LEU A 23 -4.32 1.22 -9.61
C LEU A 23 -4.47 2.73 -9.76
N ASP A 24 -5.39 3.32 -9.00
CA ASP A 24 -5.70 4.76 -9.04
C ASP A 24 -5.70 5.35 -7.63
N GLY A 25 -4.56 5.92 -7.21
CA GLY A 25 -4.47 6.68 -5.98
C GLY A 25 -4.57 5.82 -4.71
N VAL A 26 -4.03 4.61 -4.73
CA VAL A 26 -4.15 3.66 -3.60
C VAL A 26 -3.13 3.98 -2.51
N ASP A 27 -3.58 3.99 -1.26
CA ASP A 27 -2.72 4.10 -0.08
C ASP A 27 -2.56 2.74 0.61
N LEU A 28 -1.35 2.44 1.11
CA LEU A 28 -1.07 1.23 1.90
C LEU A 28 -0.13 1.58 3.07
N GLU A 29 -0.46 1.07 4.24
CA GLU A 29 0.40 1.12 5.43
C GLU A 29 0.58 -0.29 6.00
N VAL A 30 1.80 -0.60 6.43
CA VAL A 30 2.15 -1.85 7.14
C VAL A 30 2.97 -1.49 8.36
N ARG A 31 2.54 -1.91 9.55
CA ARG A 31 3.30 -1.71 10.80
C ARG A 31 4.22 -2.89 11.08
N ALA A 32 5.21 -2.66 11.93
CA ALA A 32 6.14 -3.70 12.33
C ALA A 32 5.41 -4.87 13.01
N GLY A 33 5.70 -6.09 12.57
CA GLY A 33 5.06 -7.31 13.09
C GLY A 33 3.73 -7.69 12.43
N GLU A 34 3.21 -6.89 11.50
CA GLU A 34 2.01 -7.23 10.73
C GLU A 34 2.33 -8.08 9.50
N VAL A 35 1.39 -8.97 9.14
CA VAL A 35 1.37 -9.67 7.86
C VAL A 35 0.08 -9.28 7.14
N HIS A 36 0.22 -8.57 6.02
CA HIS A 36 -0.92 -8.16 5.19
C HIS A 36 -1.07 -9.05 3.96
N CYS A 37 -2.30 -9.46 3.69
CA CYS A 37 -2.67 -10.15 2.45
C CYS A 37 -3.59 -9.22 1.65
N LEU A 38 -3.23 -8.99 0.38
CA LEU A 38 -4.07 -8.28 -0.57
C LEU A 38 -4.73 -9.32 -1.46
N LEU A 39 -6.06 -9.30 -1.49
CA LEU A 39 -6.87 -10.25 -2.24
C LEU A 39 -7.75 -9.46 -3.22
N GLY A 40 -7.81 -9.93 -4.46
CA GLY A 40 -8.49 -9.30 -5.57
C GLY A 40 -8.21 -10.06 -6.86
#